data_AF-A0A2S2NZV2-F1
#
_entry.id   AF-A0A2S2NZV2-F1
#
_cell.length_a   1.000
_cell.length_b   1.000
_cell.length_c   1.000
_cell.angle_alpha   90.00
_cell.angle_beta   90.00
_cell.angle_gamma   90.00
#
_symmetry.space_group_name_H-M   'P 1'
#
loop_
_entity.id
_entity.type
_entity.pdbx_description
1 polymer ?
#
loop_
_entity_poly.entity_id
_entity_poly.type
_entity_poly.pdbx_seq_one_letter_code
_entity_poly.pdbx_strand_id
1 'polypeptide(L)'
;MVISCAAFGCTNRQFKGNTIQFHRFPLKRTEVLQKWIKEVRRKNFVPSKYSFLCSEHFLDSDYQIRPGATIKLLNENAIPSVFKGFPVHLQQSLPVKRRLLQRNIPDFNTTISPLSNQTEIPCQNTATEEEISSSSKQIVKSYDKSIQCVMISPTKEELRRKIHILQKKLNRRDLKIKNFKTLIDGIKRNVPGSDEIISILENNFGGFTLNLLMHERKCKTLDKQGVRYTNTMKDFSKTLYFYSPKAYAYVRKLFTLPHPSTIRSWISSFKCEPGFLTEVFLFLKLEVKDKTWLEDCCLIFDSMSIRKQLTWEPSKGKYSGNVDFGDVESPDLASEVLVFMVVSLTKRFKCPIAFFYINKINSSLLSTLLTSAIKQLHEIGIRIWSVTCDGASANVQCFKKLGCNFDVNDIDNFNCKFTVENNLEVNVMFDACHMIKLARNALADKKIFKSEEEIVS
;
A
#
# COMPACT_ATOMS: atom_id res chain seq x y z
N MET A 1 11.16 25.41 10.36
CA MET A 1 12.15 26.15 9.55
C MET A 1 11.80 25.97 8.09
N VAL A 2 11.64 27.05 7.32
CA VAL A 2 11.26 26.99 5.89
C VAL A 2 12.51 26.67 5.05
N ILE A 3 12.44 25.67 4.19
CA ILE A 3 13.56 25.30 3.31
C ILE A 3 13.77 26.42 2.27
N SER A 4 15.02 26.85 2.10
CA SER A 4 15.42 27.89 1.14
C SER A 4 16.61 27.43 0.31
N CYS A 5 16.74 27.99 -0.90
CA CYS A 5 17.84 27.67 -1.80
C CYS A 5 19.16 28.31 -1.31
N ALA A 6 20.24 27.55 -1.33
CA ALA A 6 21.58 28.00 -0.93
C ALA A 6 22.35 28.74 -2.04
N ALA A 7 21.87 28.68 -3.29
CA ALA A 7 22.52 29.33 -4.44
C ALA A 7 22.62 30.85 -4.27
N PHE A 8 23.74 31.42 -4.70
CA PHE A 8 23.94 32.87 -4.70
C PHE A 8 22.88 33.56 -5.58
N GLY A 9 22.19 34.57 -5.02
CA GLY A 9 21.16 35.32 -5.73
C GLY A 9 19.81 34.61 -5.92
N CYS A 10 19.61 33.41 -5.34
CA CYS A 10 18.33 32.71 -5.41
C CYS A 10 17.47 32.98 -4.16
N THR A 11 16.23 33.43 -4.35
CA THR A 11 15.27 33.71 -3.26
C THR A 11 14.19 32.63 -3.12
N ASN A 12 14.31 31.50 -3.82
CA ASN A 12 13.33 30.42 -3.80
C ASN A 12 13.21 29.78 -2.42
N ARG A 13 11.97 29.70 -1.92
CA ARG A 13 11.60 29.09 -0.63
C ARG A 13 10.51 28.03 -0.85
N GLN A 14 10.51 27.01 0.00
CA GLN A 14 9.51 25.95 -0.06
C GLN A 14 8.19 26.43 0.56
N PHE A 15 7.11 26.41 -0.23
CA PHE A 15 5.74 26.65 0.23
C PHE A 15 4.78 25.67 -0.45
N LYS A 16 3.61 25.45 0.17
CA LYS A 16 2.63 24.45 -0.27
C LYS A 16 1.99 24.90 -1.59
N GLY A 17 2.26 24.17 -2.68
CA GLY A 17 1.74 24.46 -4.04
C GLY A 17 2.80 24.83 -5.08
N ASN A 18 4.06 25.02 -4.70
CA ASN A 18 5.13 25.29 -5.66
C ASN A 18 5.59 24.01 -6.40
N THR A 19 5.84 24.11 -7.71
CA THR A 19 6.38 23.01 -8.55
C THR A 19 7.91 22.86 -8.44
N ILE A 20 8.58 23.77 -7.72
CA ILE A 20 10.03 23.76 -7.50
C ILE A 20 10.41 22.68 -6.46
N GLN A 21 11.31 21.79 -6.84
CA GLN A 21 11.84 20.74 -5.96
C GLN A 21 13.16 21.18 -5.33
N PHE A 22 13.40 20.78 -4.07
CA PHE A 22 14.62 21.11 -3.33
C PHE A 22 15.47 19.85 -3.13
N HIS A 23 16.68 19.88 -3.65
CA HIS A 23 17.64 18.79 -3.62
C HIS A 23 18.68 19.01 -2.52
N ARG A 24 18.99 17.97 -1.74
CA ARG A 24 20.01 18.02 -0.69
C ARG A 24 21.40 17.95 -1.30
N PHE A 25 22.37 18.57 -0.62
CA PHE A 25 23.78 18.39 -0.97
C PHE A 25 24.22 16.93 -0.75
N PRO A 26 25.00 16.34 -1.67
CA PRO A 26 25.42 14.94 -1.60
C PRO A 26 26.58 14.75 -0.59
N LEU A 27 26.28 14.87 0.72
CA LEU A 27 27.28 14.84 1.79
C LEU A 27 28.10 13.53 1.86
N LYS A 28 27.54 12.41 1.37
CA LYS A 28 28.23 11.10 1.33
C LYS A 28 29.19 10.95 0.14
N ARG A 29 29.10 11.82 -0.87
CA ARG A 29 29.90 11.74 -2.11
C ARG A 29 30.77 12.98 -2.23
N THR A 30 31.99 12.88 -1.70
CA THR A 30 32.94 13.99 -1.56
C THR A 30 33.27 14.66 -2.90
N GLU A 31 33.45 13.89 -3.97
CA GLU A 31 33.81 14.42 -5.30
C GLU A 31 32.70 15.29 -5.93
N VAL A 32 31.46 14.81 -5.93
CA VAL A 32 30.30 15.55 -6.46
C VAL A 32 29.98 16.74 -5.56
N LEU A 33 30.12 16.58 -4.24
CA LEU A 33 29.94 17.65 -3.26
C LEU A 33 30.93 18.81 -3.50
N GLN A 34 32.21 18.53 -3.75
CA GLN A 34 33.20 19.54 -4.08
C GLN A 34 32.84 20.31 -5.34
N LYS A 35 32.33 19.63 -6.38
CA LYS A 35 31.83 20.27 -7.61
C LYS A 35 30.62 21.16 -7.32
N TRP A 36 29.67 20.72 -6.49
CA TRP A 36 28.52 21.54 -6.10
C TRP A 36 28.93 22.79 -5.31
N ILE A 37 29.87 22.67 -4.35
CA ILE A 37 30.37 23.82 -3.58
C ILE A 37 31.08 24.82 -4.51
N LYS A 38 31.88 24.32 -5.47
CA LYS A 38 32.57 25.14 -6.47
C LYS A 38 31.59 25.95 -7.32
N GLU A 39 30.49 25.34 -7.77
CA GLU A 39 29.51 26.00 -8.64
C GLU A 39 28.57 26.98 -7.89
N VAL A 40 28.33 26.76 -6.60
CA VAL A 40 27.54 27.71 -5.76
C VAL A 40 28.28 29.03 -5.54
N ARG A 41 29.63 29.06 -5.69
CA ARG A 41 30.51 30.25 -5.64
C ARG A 41 30.24 31.22 -4.49
N ARG A 42 29.89 30.69 -3.32
CA ARG A 42 29.65 31.46 -2.10
C ARG A 42 30.89 31.40 -1.21
N LYS A 43 31.47 32.56 -0.85
CA LYS A 43 32.65 32.63 0.03
C LYS A 43 32.35 31.92 1.36
N ASN A 44 33.27 31.05 1.80
CA ASN A 44 33.24 30.32 3.07
C ASN A 44 31.96 29.49 3.32
N PHE A 45 31.31 28.99 2.27
CA PHE A 45 30.10 28.18 2.41
C PHE A 45 30.44 26.72 2.70
N VAL A 46 29.98 26.22 3.86
CA VAL A 46 30.04 24.81 4.23
C VAL A 46 28.62 24.23 4.20
N PRO A 47 28.32 23.28 3.30
CA PRO A 47 26.98 22.70 3.23
C PRO A 47 26.71 21.82 4.44
N SER A 48 25.53 21.99 5.04
CA SER A 48 25.03 21.14 6.12
C SER A 48 23.95 20.18 5.62
N LYS A 49 23.49 19.26 6.47
CA LYS A 49 22.33 18.39 6.20
C LYS A 49 21.02 19.14 5.92
N TYR A 50 20.97 20.43 6.22
CA TYR A 50 19.83 21.32 5.99
C TYR A 50 20.07 22.34 4.85
N SER A 51 21.17 22.22 4.12
CA SER A 51 21.43 23.03 2.93
C SER A 51 20.78 22.37 1.71
N PHE A 52 20.12 23.17 0.87
CA PHE A 52 19.39 22.69 -0.31
C PHE A 52 19.65 23.56 -1.55
N LEU A 53 19.56 22.96 -2.73
CA LEU A 53 19.51 23.66 -4.02
C LEU A 53 18.18 23.38 -4.70
N CYS A 54 17.55 24.42 -5.26
CA CYS A 54 16.30 24.25 -6.00
C CYS A 54 16.53 23.66 -7.41
N SER A 55 15.48 23.08 -7.99
CA SER A 55 15.53 22.41 -9.30
C SER A 55 15.89 23.32 -10.46
N GLU A 56 15.77 24.65 -10.32
CA GLU A 56 16.14 25.61 -11.38
C GLU A 56 17.65 25.67 -11.68
N HIS A 57 18.48 25.11 -10.80
CA HIS A 57 19.93 25.09 -10.97
C HIS A 57 20.45 23.89 -11.78
N PHE A 58 19.56 22.99 -12.19
CA PHE A 58 19.88 21.78 -12.95
C PHE A 58 19.19 21.81 -14.31
N LEU A 59 19.80 21.19 -15.31
CA LEU A 59 19.20 21.02 -16.63
C LEU A 59 18.20 19.86 -16.60
N ASP A 60 17.21 19.86 -17.49
CA ASP A 60 16.27 18.73 -17.60
C ASP A 60 16.98 17.41 -17.98
N SER A 61 18.17 17.49 -18.61
CA SER A 61 19.04 16.33 -18.91
C SER A 61 19.73 15.73 -17.68
N ASP A 62 19.82 16.48 -16.58
CA ASP A 62 20.46 16.04 -15.33
C ASP A 62 19.52 15.18 -14.48
N TYR A 63 18.28 14.99 -14.92
CA TYR A 63 17.28 14.16 -14.25
C TYR A 63 17.14 12.78 -14.91
N GLN A 64 16.91 11.77 -14.08
CA GLN A 64 16.58 10.43 -14.55
C GLN A 64 15.17 10.42 -15.15
N ILE A 65 15.05 9.90 -16.37
CA ILE A 65 13.75 9.71 -17.02
C ILE A 65 13.07 8.49 -16.37
N ARG A 66 12.07 8.75 -15.53
CA ARG A 66 11.26 7.73 -14.86
C ARG A 66 9.78 7.90 -15.24
N PRO A 67 9.26 7.10 -16.20
CA PRO A 67 7.86 7.16 -16.59
C PRO A 67 6.94 6.95 -15.38
N GLY A 68 6.04 7.91 -15.10
CA GLY A 68 5.04 7.80 -14.02
C GLY A 68 5.45 8.34 -12.64
N ALA A 69 6.70 8.78 -12.43
CA ALA A 69 7.12 9.39 -11.17
C ALA A 69 6.81 10.90 -11.14
N THR A 70 6.15 11.37 -10.09
CA THR A 70 5.82 12.80 -9.89
C THR A 70 7.03 13.61 -9.38
N ILE A 71 8.04 12.94 -8.81
CA ILE A 71 9.26 13.54 -8.27
C ILE A 71 10.40 13.30 -9.25
N LYS A 72 11.10 14.36 -9.67
CA LYS A 72 12.25 14.26 -10.58
C LYS A 72 13.47 13.90 -9.75
N LEU A 73 14.12 12.77 -10.03
CA LEU A 73 15.36 12.39 -9.34
C LEU A 73 16.58 12.83 -10.15
N LEU A 74 17.53 13.51 -9.50
CA LEU A 74 18.80 13.89 -10.11
C LEU A 74 19.65 12.64 -10.43
N ASN A 75 20.34 12.68 -11.56
CA ASN A 75 21.38 11.71 -11.90
C ASN A 75 22.49 11.73 -10.84
N GLU A 76 23.16 10.59 -10.68
CA GLU A 76 24.17 10.43 -9.62
C GLU A 76 25.39 11.34 -9.78
N ASN A 77 25.66 11.73 -11.03
CA ASN A 77 26.75 12.62 -11.43
C ASN A 77 26.27 14.04 -11.80
N ALA A 78 25.01 14.39 -11.50
CA ALA A 78 24.47 15.70 -11.81
C ALA A 78 25.22 16.81 -11.05
N ILE A 79 25.58 17.88 -11.76
CA ILE A 79 26.25 19.06 -11.22
C ILE A 79 25.40 20.27 -11.56
N PRO A 80 25.09 21.16 -10.59
CA PRO A 80 24.32 22.35 -10.88
C PRO A 80 25.11 23.25 -11.85
N SER A 81 24.49 23.60 -12.97
CA SER A 81 25.14 24.35 -14.06
C SER A 81 24.42 25.67 -14.37
N VAL A 82 23.21 25.87 -13.85
CA VAL A 82 22.37 27.01 -14.19
C VAL A 82 22.33 28.00 -13.01
N PHE A 83 23.03 29.12 -13.12
CA PHE A 83 23.04 30.17 -12.09
C PHE A 83 22.78 31.54 -12.72
N LYS A 84 21.50 31.89 -12.83
CA LYS A 84 21.04 33.16 -13.42
C LYS A 84 21.49 34.41 -12.64
N GLY A 85 21.91 34.25 -11.38
CA GLY A 85 22.36 35.33 -10.51
C GLY A 85 23.81 35.78 -10.70
N PHE A 86 24.60 35.11 -11.56
CA PHE A 86 25.97 35.54 -11.86
C PHE A 86 26.01 36.55 -13.02
N PRO A 87 26.93 37.54 -12.98
CA PRO A 87 27.13 38.46 -14.11
C PRO A 87 27.56 37.71 -15.37
N VAL A 88 27.22 38.24 -16.55
CA VAL A 88 27.32 37.55 -17.86
C VAL A 88 28.70 36.94 -18.14
N HIS A 89 29.78 37.58 -17.67
CA HIS A 89 31.16 37.11 -17.83
C HIS A 89 31.54 35.90 -16.96
N LEU A 90 30.71 35.51 -15.98
CA LEU A 90 30.92 34.37 -15.08
C LEU A 90 29.98 33.19 -15.36
N GLN A 91 29.06 33.35 -16.31
CA GLN A 91 28.17 32.28 -16.76
C GLN A 91 28.92 31.37 -17.74
N GLN A 92 28.89 30.05 -17.52
CA GLN A 92 29.46 29.11 -18.50
C GLN A 92 28.64 29.18 -19.79
N SER A 93 29.28 29.53 -20.91
CA SER A 93 28.60 29.58 -22.21
C SER A 93 28.19 28.16 -22.62
N LEU A 94 26.89 27.92 -22.79
CA LEU A 94 26.41 26.66 -23.37
C LEU A 94 27.02 26.49 -24.77
N PRO A 95 27.54 25.29 -25.11
CA PRO A 95 28.12 25.07 -26.43
C PRO A 95 27.03 25.27 -27.49
N VAL A 96 27.24 26.28 -28.35
CA VAL A 96 26.39 26.50 -29.53
C VAL A 96 26.59 25.30 -30.44
N LYS A 97 25.57 24.43 -30.56
CA LYS A 97 25.55 23.40 -31.60
C LYS A 97 25.56 24.09 -32.96
N ARG A 98 26.74 24.20 -33.59
CA ARG A 98 26.85 24.52 -35.01
C ARG A 98 26.14 23.41 -35.77
N ARG A 99 25.05 23.73 -36.48
CA ARG A 99 24.43 22.81 -37.43
C ARG A 99 25.42 22.59 -38.57
N LEU A 100 26.02 21.41 -38.63
CA LEU A 100 26.60 20.93 -39.88
C LEU A 100 25.42 20.57 -40.80
N LEU A 101 25.34 21.25 -41.95
CA LEU A 101 24.44 20.85 -43.04
C LEU A 101 24.99 19.56 -43.64
N GLN A 102 24.40 18.42 -43.30
CA GLN A 102 24.69 17.16 -43.99
C GLN A 102 23.99 17.19 -45.35
N ARG A 103 24.81 17.18 -46.41
CA ARG A 103 24.42 16.83 -47.78
C ARG A 103 23.97 15.37 -47.80
N ASN A 104 22.84 15.10 -48.44
CA ASN A 104 22.47 13.74 -48.83
C ASN A 104 23.46 13.23 -49.87
N ILE A 105 24.12 12.12 -49.58
CA ILE A 105 24.78 11.26 -50.57
C ILE A 105 24.18 9.86 -50.37
N PRO A 106 23.68 9.17 -51.42
CA PRO A 106 23.12 7.83 -51.29
C PRO A 106 24.21 6.79 -51.07
N ASP A 107 23.84 5.74 -50.34
CA ASP A 107 24.65 4.58 -49.98
C ASP A 107 25.26 3.86 -51.20
N PHE A 108 26.55 3.55 -51.12
CA PHE A 108 27.21 2.49 -51.87
C PHE A 108 28.05 1.65 -50.91
N ASN A 109 27.63 0.40 -50.70
CA ASN A 109 28.38 -0.65 -50.01
C ASN A 109 29.26 -1.41 -51.02
N THR A 110 30.52 -1.69 -50.68
CA THR A 110 31.23 -3.01 -50.83
C THR A 110 32.70 -2.87 -50.36
N THR A 111 33.10 -3.49 -49.23
CA THR A 111 33.72 -4.83 -48.98
C THR A 111 35.21 -4.96 -49.27
N ILE A 112 35.97 -5.47 -48.27
CA ILE A 112 37.07 -6.42 -48.48
C ILE A 112 36.96 -7.52 -47.41
N SER A 113 36.97 -8.78 -47.87
CA SER A 113 37.04 -10.03 -47.10
C SER A 113 38.46 -10.63 -47.16
N PRO A 114 38.75 -11.66 -46.35
CA PRO A 114 39.09 -13.00 -46.90
C PRO A 114 38.46 -14.13 -46.06
N LEU A 115 38.36 -15.41 -46.42
CA LEU A 115 38.54 -16.25 -47.62
C LEU A 115 38.11 -17.67 -47.16
N SER A 116 37.33 -18.42 -47.96
CA SER A 116 37.61 -19.84 -48.31
C SER A 116 36.44 -20.56 -49.02
N ASN A 117 36.79 -21.06 -50.21
CA ASN A 117 36.33 -22.25 -50.94
C ASN A 117 35.05 -22.23 -51.80
N GLN A 118 35.32 -22.24 -53.13
CA GLN A 118 34.84 -23.14 -54.20
C GLN A 118 33.30 -23.27 -54.37
N THR A 119 32.66 -23.10 -55.54
CA THR A 119 33.02 -23.56 -56.89
C THR A 119 32.04 -22.92 -57.91
N GLU A 120 32.57 -22.61 -59.10
CA GLU A 120 31.97 -22.65 -60.45
C GLU A 120 30.79 -21.75 -60.94
N ILE A 121 31.12 -21.06 -62.03
CA ILE A 121 30.42 -20.25 -63.07
C ILE A 121 29.67 -21.21 -64.03
N PRO A 122 28.65 -20.87 -64.89
CA PRO A 122 28.56 -19.67 -65.75
C PRO A 122 27.22 -18.95 -66.00
N CYS A 123 27.44 -17.73 -66.50
CA CYS A 123 26.57 -16.70 -67.04
C CYS A 123 26.00 -17.05 -68.44
N GLN A 124 24.88 -16.43 -68.81
CA GLN A 124 24.60 -16.07 -70.22
C GLN A 124 24.05 -14.65 -70.32
N ASN A 125 24.64 -13.91 -71.27
CA ASN A 125 24.27 -12.59 -71.76
C ASN A 125 23.01 -12.64 -72.62
N THR A 126 22.32 -11.50 -72.81
CA THR A 126 22.13 -10.85 -74.13
C THR A 126 21.26 -9.59 -74.01
N ALA A 127 21.65 -8.56 -74.76
CA ALA A 127 20.91 -7.33 -75.05
C ALA A 127 19.84 -7.57 -76.13
N THR A 128 18.80 -6.71 -76.21
CA THR A 128 18.31 -6.06 -77.44
C THR A 128 17.19 -5.03 -77.17
N GLU A 129 17.41 -3.86 -77.78
CA GLU A 129 16.58 -2.80 -78.39
C GLU A 129 15.02 -2.81 -78.41
N GLU A 130 14.52 -1.55 -78.34
CA GLU A 130 13.41 -0.87 -79.04
C GLU A 130 11.94 -1.36 -78.98
N GLU A 131 11.01 -0.46 -78.62
CA GLU A 131 9.92 0.01 -79.51
C GLU A 131 9.10 1.19 -78.93
N ILE A 132 8.47 1.95 -79.85
CA ILE A 132 7.85 3.28 -79.76
C ILE A 132 6.31 3.20 -79.81
N SER A 133 5.58 4.11 -79.14
CA SER A 133 4.25 4.66 -79.55
C SER A 133 3.78 5.74 -78.55
N SER A 134 3.81 7.06 -78.84
CA SER A 134 2.78 7.93 -79.48
C SER A 134 1.42 7.95 -78.75
N SER A 135 0.65 9.02 -78.47
CA SER A 135 0.53 10.45 -78.83
C SER A 135 -0.47 11.04 -77.79
N SER A 136 -0.44 12.30 -77.32
CA SER A 136 -1.08 13.42 -78.02
C SER A 136 -0.99 14.77 -77.27
N LYS A 137 -0.40 15.74 -78.00
CA LYS A 137 -0.75 17.17 -78.21
C LYS A 137 -0.85 18.18 -77.05
N GLN A 138 0.13 19.08 -77.05
CA GLN A 138 0.13 20.42 -76.48
C GLN A 138 -0.84 21.38 -77.21
N ILE A 139 -1.36 22.38 -76.50
CA ILE A 139 -1.67 23.69 -77.08
C ILE A 139 -1.04 24.77 -76.19
N VAL A 140 -0.01 25.42 -76.72
CA VAL A 140 0.64 26.62 -76.19
C VAL A 140 -0.15 27.83 -76.70
N LYS A 141 -0.67 28.66 -75.80
CA LYS A 141 -1.12 30.03 -76.13
C LYS A 141 -0.13 31.03 -75.55
N SER A 142 0.68 31.59 -76.43
CA SER A 142 1.50 32.77 -76.22
C SER A 142 0.63 34.00 -76.03
N TYR A 143 0.72 34.67 -74.88
CA TYR A 143 0.29 36.05 -74.72
C TYR A 143 1.29 36.81 -73.84
N ASP A 144 1.65 38.00 -74.32
CA ASP A 144 2.47 39.02 -73.70
C ASP A 144 2.14 39.25 -72.23
N LYS A 145 3.16 39.18 -71.37
CA LYS A 145 3.08 39.74 -70.01
C LYS A 145 3.47 41.22 -70.08
N SER A 146 2.50 42.06 -70.39
CA SER A 146 2.52 43.42 -69.88
C SER A 146 2.43 43.35 -68.35
N ILE A 147 3.42 43.93 -67.68
CA ILE A 147 3.52 44.00 -66.23
C ILE A 147 2.42 44.92 -65.74
N GLN A 148 1.28 44.34 -65.34
CA GLN A 148 0.25 45.06 -64.62
C GLN A 148 0.52 44.90 -63.12
N CYS A 149 1.18 45.89 -62.52
CA CYS A 149 1.29 46.03 -61.07
C CYS A 149 -0.11 46.32 -60.51
N VAL A 150 -0.88 45.29 -60.23
CA VAL A 150 -2.08 45.41 -59.40
C VAL A 150 -1.59 45.70 -57.99
N MET A 151 -1.81 46.93 -57.53
CA MET A 151 -1.54 47.36 -56.15
C MET A 151 -2.44 46.55 -55.21
N ILE A 152 -1.99 45.37 -54.79
CA ILE A 152 -2.65 44.57 -53.76
C ILE A 152 -2.33 45.25 -52.43
N SER A 153 -3.36 45.60 -51.65
CA SER A 153 -3.14 46.23 -50.35
C SER A 153 -2.19 45.36 -49.50
N PRO A 154 -1.22 45.96 -48.78
CA PRO A 154 -0.22 45.22 -48.01
C PRO A 154 -0.88 44.26 -47.00
N THR A 155 -2.06 44.62 -46.49
CA THR A 155 -2.91 43.80 -45.62
C THR A 155 -3.42 42.50 -46.28
N LYS A 156 -3.75 42.53 -47.57
CA LYS A 156 -4.25 41.36 -48.30
C LYS A 156 -3.14 40.34 -48.61
N GLU A 157 -1.91 40.81 -48.83
CA GLU A 157 -0.75 39.92 -48.96
C GLU A 157 -0.35 39.25 -47.64
N GLU A 158 -0.37 39.99 -46.54
CA GLU A 158 -0.09 39.43 -45.21
C GLU A 158 -1.10 38.34 -44.83
N LEU A 159 -2.39 38.57 -45.08
CA LEU A 159 -3.44 37.57 -44.85
C LEU A 159 -3.23 36.33 -45.73
N ARG A 160 -2.87 36.50 -47.01
CA ARG A 160 -2.55 35.36 -47.91
C ARG A 160 -1.33 34.57 -47.43
N ARG A 161 -0.27 35.23 -46.97
CA ARG A 161 0.90 34.56 -46.36
C ARG A 161 0.49 33.81 -45.09
N LYS A 162 -0.36 34.40 -44.25
CA LYS A 162 -0.86 33.79 -43.00
C LYS A 162 -1.71 32.54 -43.29
N ILE A 163 -2.60 32.59 -44.28
CA ILE A 163 -3.39 31.43 -44.75
C ILE A 163 -2.46 30.32 -45.24
N HIS A 164 -1.46 30.63 -46.07
CA HIS A 164 -0.52 29.64 -46.57
C HIS A 164 0.31 28.98 -45.44
N ILE A 165 0.76 29.78 -44.46
CA ILE A 165 1.47 29.26 -43.27
C ILE A 165 0.55 28.37 -42.44
N LEU A 166 -0.71 28.75 -42.26
CA LEU A 166 -1.69 27.95 -41.51
C LEU A 166 -2.01 26.64 -42.24
N GLN A 167 -2.22 26.66 -43.56
CA GLN A 167 -2.40 25.45 -44.37
C GLN A 167 -1.20 24.52 -44.30
N LYS A 168 0.03 25.05 -44.38
CA LYS A 168 1.26 24.26 -44.19
C LYS A 168 1.37 23.67 -42.78
N LYS A 169 0.96 24.41 -41.74
CA LYS A 169 0.90 23.90 -40.36
C LYS A 169 -0.14 22.79 -40.20
N LEU A 170 -1.28 22.91 -40.88
CA LEU A 170 -2.36 21.92 -40.87
C LEU A 170 -1.89 20.63 -41.55
N ASN A 171 -1.34 20.71 -42.77
CA ASN A 171 -0.80 19.56 -43.49
C ASN A 171 0.30 18.83 -42.70
N ARG A 172 1.19 19.56 -42.01
CA ARG A 172 2.21 18.96 -41.13
C ARG A 172 1.60 18.23 -39.93
N ARG A 173 0.49 18.75 -39.38
CA ARG A 173 -0.24 18.08 -38.29
C ARG A 173 -0.92 16.81 -38.80
N ASP A 174 -1.58 16.87 -39.95
CA ASP A 174 -2.26 15.71 -40.53
C ASP A 174 -1.30 14.58 -40.88
N LEU A 175 -0.13 14.91 -41.43
CA LEU A 175 0.91 13.93 -41.70
C LEU A 175 1.42 13.27 -40.40
N LYS A 176 1.56 14.05 -39.33
CA LYS A 176 1.98 13.54 -38.02
C LYS A 176 0.92 12.63 -37.40
N ILE A 177 -0.36 13.00 -37.53
CA ILE A 177 -1.49 12.16 -37.10
C ILE A 177 -1.51 10.85 -37.90
N LYS A 178 -1.30 10.92 -39.22
CA LYS A 178 -1.23 9.72 -40.07
C LYS A 178 -0.09 8.79 -39.66
N ASN A 179 1.11 9.34 -39.40
CA ASN A 179 2.25 8.57 -38.92
C ASN A 179 2.02 7.94 -37.54
N PHE A 180 1.33 8.64 -36.63
CA PHE A 180 0.99 8.05 -35.34
C PHE A 180 -0.07 6.95 -35.46
N LYS A 181 -1.05 7.11 -36.37
CA LYS A 181 -2.03 6.05 -36.65
C LYS A 181 -1.36 4.80 -37.21
N THR A 182 -0.45 4.94 -38.19
CA THR A 182 0.27 3.79 -38.75
C THR A 182 1.17 3.09 -37.72
N LEU A 183 1.79 3.85 -36.80
CA LEU A 183 2.55 3.28 -35.70
C LEU A 183 1.65 2.47 -34.74
N ILE A 184 0.49 3.01 -34.38
CA ILE A 184 -0.49 2.32 -33.52
C ILE A 184 -0.98 1.03 -34.20
N ASP A 185 -1.28 1.09 -35.49
CA ASP A 185 -1.74 -0.09 -36.24
C ASP A 185 -0.63 -1.14 -36.39
N GLY A 186 0.62 -0.73 -36.55
CA GLY A 186 1.78 -1.63 -36.51
C GLY A 186 1.95 -2.32 -35.17
N ILE A 187 1.81 -1.57 -34.07
CA ILE A 187 1.87 -2.13 -32.71
C ILE A 187 0.71 -3.11 -32.49
N LYS A 188 -0.52 -2.76 -32.89
CA LYS A 188 -1.70 -3.64 -32.75
C LYS A 188 -1.55 -4.97 -33.48
N ARG A 189 -0.89 -4.99 -34.65
CA ARG A 189 -0.61 -6.24 -35.39
C ARG A 189 0.43 -7.12 -34.71
N ASN A 190 1.32 -6.53 -33.92
CA ASN A 190 2.39 -7.23 -33.19
C ASN A 190 2.00 -7.58 -31.74
N VAL A 191 0.76 -7.30 -31.32
CA VAL A 191 0.25 -7.78 -30.02
C VAL A 191 -0.09 -9.27 -30.18
N PRO A 192 0.48 -10.17 -29.35
CA PRO A 192 0.14 -11.59 -29.40
C PRO A 192 -1.36 -11.81 -29.25
N GLY A 193 -1.87 -12.92 -29.77
CA GLY A 193 -3.29 -13.27 -29.64
C GLY A 193 -3.74 -13.27 -28.18
N SER A 194 -5.04 -13.11 -27.94
CA SER A 194 -5.63 -13.12 -26.59
C SER A 194 -5.23 -14.35 -25.78
N ASP A 195 -4.93 -15.45 -26.46
CA ASP A 195 -4.69 -16.78 -25.91
C ASP A 195 -3.18 -17.03 -25.69
N GLU A 196 -2.31 -16.49 -26.57
CA GLU A 196 -0.86 -16.44 -26.33
C GLU A 196 -0.50 -15.60 -25.11
N ILE A 197 -1.23 -14.50 -24.88
CA ILE A 197 -1.01 -13.69 -23.67
C ILE A 197 -1.40 -14.49 -22.42
N ILE A 198 -2.44 -15.34 -22.49
CA ILE A 198 -2.83 -16.20 -21.37
C ILE A 198 -1.75 -17.23 -21.09
N SER A 199 -1.26 -17.92 -22.12
CA SER A 199 -0.21 -18.92 -21.94
C SER A 199 1.10 -18.30 -21.43
N ILE A 200 1.47 -17.10 -21.91
CA ILE A 200 2.62 -16.35 -21.37
C ILE A 200 2.39 -15.98 -19.90
N LEU A 201 1.19 -15.54 -19.52
CA LEU A 201 0.88 -15.21 -18.12
C LEU A 201 0.91 -16.45 -17.22
N GLU A 202 0.35 -17.57 -17.67
CA GLU A 202 0.34 -18.85 -16.95
C GLU A 202 1.77 -19.41 -16.79
N ASN A 203 2.62 -19.25 -17.80
CA ASN A 203 4.02 -19.69 -17.76
C ASN A 203 4.90 -18.82 -16.84
N ASN A 204 4.60 -17.53 -16.71
CA ASN A 204 5.42 -16.59 -15.94
C ASN A 204 4.90 -16.32 -14.51
N PHE A 205 3.60 -16.48 -14.27
CA PHE A 205 2.97 -16.20 -12.98
C PHE A 205 2.20 -17.41 -12.47
N GLY A 206 2.56 -17.87 -11.27
CA GLY A 206 1.79 -18.88 -10.53
C GLY A 206 0.86 -18.26 -9.47
N GLY A 207 -0.08 -19.07 -8.97
CA GLY A 207 -0.82 -18.80 -7.73
C GLY A 207 -1.70 -17.53 -7.75
N PHE A 208 -1.61 -16.73 -6.66
CA PHE A 208 -2.48 -15.57 -6.47
C PHE A 208 -2.24 -14.44 -7.48
N THR A 209 -0.99 -14.20 -7.88
CA THR A 209 -0.63 -13.17 -8.86
C THR A 209 -1.31 -13.41 -10.21
N LEU A 210 -1.35 -14.66 -10.66
CA LEU A 210 -2.09 -15.04 -11.87
C LEU A 210 -3.59 -14.77 -11.71
N ASN A 211 -4.18 -15.19 -10.59
CA ASN A 211 -5.60 -14.96 -10.30
C ASN A 211 -5.97 -13.47 -10.29
N LEU A 212 -5.11 -12.61 -9.73
CA LEU A 212 -5.31 -11.17 -9.71
C LEU A 212 -5.28 -10.58 -11.13
N LEU A 213 -4.30 -10.97 -11.95
CA LEU A 213 -4.18 -10.50 -13.33
C LEU A 213 -5.34 -10.99 -14.21
N MET A 214 -5.74 -12.25 -14.05
CA MET A 214 -6.89 -12.81 -14.77
C MET A 214 -8.20 -12.13 -14.35
N HIS A 215 -8.35 -11.79 -13.07
CA HIS A 215 -9.49 -11.01 -12.59
C HIS A 215 -9.54 -9.61 -13.21
N GLU A 216 -8.41 -8.90 -13.24
CA GLU A 216 -8.30 -7.57 -13.88
C GLU A 216 -8.73 -7.60 -15.35
N ARG A 217 -8.27 -8.63 -16.08
CA ARG A 217 -8.66 -8.81 -17.48
C ARG A 217 -10.17 -9.02 -17.60
N LYS A 218 -10.76 -9.90 -16.79
CA LYS A 218 -12.20 -10.17 -16.77
C LYS A 218 -13.02 -8.91 -16.47
N CYS A 219 -12.59 -8.08 -15.52
CA CYS A 219 -13.23 -6.82 -15.17
C CYS A 219 -13.17 -5.76 -16.28
N LYS A 220 -12.18 -5.82 -17.17
CA LYS A 220 -12.07 -4.92 -18.33
C LYS A 220 -12.89 -5.38 -19.53
N THR A 221 -13.11 -6.69 -19.67
CA THR A 221 -13.85 -7.26 -20.80
C THR A 221 -15.36 -7.36 -20.56
N LEU A 222 -15.77 -7.56 -19.30
CA LEU A 222 -17.16 -7.74 -18.91
C LEU A 222 -17.72 -6.49 -18.25
N ASP A 223 -19.03 -6.29 -18.39
CA ASP A 223 -19.74 -5.22 -17.69
C ASP A 223 -19.62 -5.34 -16.17
N LYS A 224 -19.69 -4.20 -15.48
CA LYS A 224 -19.48 -4.07 -14.02
C LYS A 224 -20.36 -4.99 -13.16
N GLN A 225 -21.49 -5.44 -13.69
CA GLN A 225 -22.45 -6.31 -13.00
C GLN A 225 -22.24 -7.81 -13.30
N GLY A 226 -21.43 -8.14 -14.30
CA GLY A 226 -21.21 -9.52 -14.77
C GLY A 226 -20.06 -10.26 -14.10
N VAL A 227 -19.25 -9.60 -13.24
CA VAL A 227 -18.05 -10.22 -12.66
C VAL A 227 -18.27 -10.66 -11.23
N ARG A 228 -18.16 -11.98 -11.00
CA ARG A 228 -18.16 -12.58 -9.66
C ARG A 228 -16.72 -12.74 -9.15
N TYR A 229 -16.49 -12.34 -7.91
CA TYR A 229 -15.20 -12.51 -7.23
C TYR A 229 -14.97 -13.98 -6.85
N THR A 230 -13.78 -14.50 -7.18
CA THR A 230 -13.31 -15.82 -6.73
C THR A 230 -13.06 -15.83 -5.22
N ASN A 231 -13.09 -17.00 -4.58
CA ASN A 231 -12.80 -17.12 -3.14
C ASN A 231 -11.40 -16.60 -2.80
N THR A 232 -10.40 -16.89 -3.64
CA THR A 232 -9.04 -16.35 -3.50
C THR A 232 -9.00 -14.81 -3.47
N MET A 233 -9.80 -14.16 -4.31
CA MET A 233 -9.90 -12.70 -4.35
C MET A 233 -10.68 -12.14 -3.15
N LYS A 234 -11.71 -12.86 -2.69
CA LYS A 234 -12.44 -12.52 -1.46
C LYS A 234 -11.51 -12.57 -0.25
N ASP A 235 -10.73 -13.63 -0.11
CA ASP A 235 -9.82 -13.82 1.01
C ASP A 235 -8.73 -12.77 0.99
N PHE A 236 -8.08 -12.54 -0.15
CA PHE A 236 -7.11 -11.44 -0.30
C PHE A 236 -7.72 -10.08 0.07
N SER A 237 -8.92 -9.78 -0.41
CA SER A 237 -9.60 -8.52 -0.13
C SER A 237 -9.94 -8.37 1.35
N LYS A 238 -10.43 -9.43 2.00
CA LYS A 238 -10.72 -9.48 3.44
C LYS A 238 -9.44 -9.28 4.25
N THR A 239 -8.39 -10.03 3.95
CA THR A 239 -7.10 -9.97 4.64
C THR A 239 -6.46 -8.59 4.52
N LEU A 240 -6.41 -8.02 3.31
CA LEU A 240 -5.84 -6.68 3.11
C LEU A 240 -6.68 -5.61 3.80
N TYR A 241 -8.01 -5.71 3.75
CA TYR A 241 -8.90 -4.79 4.46
C TYR A 241 -8.75 -4.88 5.98
N PHE A 242 -8.61 -6.10 6.51
CA PHE A 242 -8.39 -6.35 7.94
C PHE A 242 -7.05 -5.79 8.43
N TYR A 243 -5.96 -5.99 7.68
CA TYR A 243 -4.65 -5.43 8.03
C TYR A 243 -4.64 -3.90 7.97
N SER A 244 -5.25 -3.30 6.93
CA SER A 244 -5.33 -1.85 6.83
C SER A 244 -6.40 -1.40 5.83
N PRO A 245 -7.51 -0.80 6.30
CA PRO A 245 -8.50 -0.19 5.42
C PRO A 245 -7.91 0.92 4.55
N LYS A 246 -6.88 1.63 5.04
CA LYS A 246 -6.16 2.68 4.30
C LYS A 246 -5.31 2.08 3.18
N ALA A 247 -4.58 1.01 3.45
CA ALA A 247 -3.82 0.31 2.41
C ALA A 247 -4.78 -0.28 1.36
N TYR A 248 -5.88 -0.89 1.80
CA TYR A 248 -6.92 -1.38 0.89
C TYR A 248 -7.46 -0.27 -0.02
N ALA A 249 -7.79 0.90 0.54
CA ALA A 249 -8.26 2.04 -0.24
C ALA A 249 -7.22 2.57 -1.23
N TYR A 250 -5.93 2.47 -0.92
CA TYR A 250 -4.84 2.80 -1.83
C TYR A 250 -4.74 1.78 -2.98
N VAL A 251 -4.67 0.48 -2.64
CA VAL A 251 -4.53 -0.61 -3.61
C VAL A 251 -5.74 -0.68 -4.54
N ARG A 252 -6.95 -0.38 -4.04
CA ARG A 252 -8.18 -0.30 -4.85
C ARG A 252 -8.16 0.81 -5.91
N LYS A 253 -7.26 1.80 -5.82
CA LYS A 253 -7.05 2.77 -6.90
C LYS A 253 -6.23 2.20 -8.06
N LEU A 254 -5.43 1.18 -7.76
CA LEU A 254 -4.54 0.52 -8.73
C LEU A 254 -5.22 -0.70 -9.35
N PHE A 255 -6.00 -1.45 -8.56
CA PHE A 255 -6.65 -2.70 -8.95
C PHE A 255 -8.17 -2.65 -8.74
N THR A 256 -8.92 -3.39 -9.56
CA THR A 256 -10.36 -3.62 -9.53
C THR A 256 -10.74 -4.53 -8.35
N LEU A 257 -10.64 -3.98 -7.15
CA LEU A 257 -11.01 -4.64 -5.90
C LEU A 257 -12.46 -4.34 -5.48
N PRO A 258 -13.09 -5.25 -4.71
CA PRO A 258 -14.43 -5.07 -4.15
C PRO A 258 -14.63 -3.72 -3.44
N HIS A 259 -15.88 -3.28 -3.35
CA HIS A 259 -16.18 -2.13 -2.51
C HIS A 259 -16.07 -2.52 -1.02
N PRO A 260 -15.61 -1.64 -0.11
CA PRO A 260 -15.60 -1.94 1.33
C PRO A 260 -16.95 -2.38 1.89
N SER A 261 -18.08 -1.91 1.35
CA SER A 261 -19.41 -2.41 1.72
C SER A 261 -19.62 -3.88 1.34
N THR A 262 -19.09 -4.32 0.20
CA THR A 262 -19.12 -5.72 -0.22
C THR A 262 -18.27 -6.58 0.71
N ILE A 263 -17.08 -6.10 1.10
CA ILE A 263 -16.24 -6.79 2.09
C ILE A 263 -16.96 -6.88 3.43
N ARG A 264 -17.56 -5.78 3.90
CA ARG A 264 -18.36 -5.77 5.13
C ARG A 264 -19.50 -6.78 5.06
N SER A 265 -20.17 -6.93 3.92
CA SER A 265 -21.20 -7.97 3.71
C SER A 265 -20.63 -9.39 3.72
N TRP A 266 -19.36 -9.59 3.33
CA TRP A 266 -18.70 -10.89 3.44
C TRP A 266 -18.14 -11.18 4.84
N ILE A 267 -17.85 -10.15 5.62
CA ILE A 267 -17.31 -10.21 6.98
C ILE A 267 -18.43 -10.18 8.02
N SER A 268 -19.61 -9.65 7.69
CA SER A 268 -20.78 -9.67 8.55
C SER A 268 -21.17 -11.12 8.78
N SER A 269 -20.53 -11.74 9.76
CA SER A 269 -20.89 -13.05 10.27
C SER A 269 -22.27 -12.92 10.89
N PHE A 270 -23.06 -13.94 10.59
CA PHE A 270 -24.41 -14.09 11.07
C PHE A 270 -24.28 -14.64 12.51
N LYS A 271 -24.50 -13.81 13.54
CA LYS A 271 -24.57 -14.18 14.99
C LYS A 271 -23.29 -14.00 15.85
N CYS A 272 -22.77 -12.78 15.93
CA CYS A 272 -21.89 -12.39 17.04
C CYS A 272 -22.73 -11.67 18.12
N GLU A 273 -23.53 -12.42 18.85
CA GLU A 273 -24.29 -11.91 20.00
C GLU A 273 -23.47 -12.10 21.30
N PRO A 274 -23.76 -11.32 22.36
CA PRO A 274 -23.21 -11.55 23.68
C PRO A 274 -23.54 -12.97 24.16
N GLY A 275 -22.64 -13.57 24.93
CA GLY A 275 -22.74 -14.96 25.35
C GLY A 275 -21.50 -15.78 25.02
N PHE A 276 -21.68 -17.09 25.10
CA PHE A 276 -20.72 -18.08 24.60
C PHE A 276 -20.81 -18.18 23.08
N LEU A 277 -19.67 -18.03 22.40
CA LEU A 277 -19.62 -17.97 20.94
C LEU A 277 -19.66 -19.37 20.32
N THR A 278 -20.86 -19.89 20.04
CA THR A 278 -21.05 -21.25 19.51
C THR A 278 -20.20 -21.55 18.27
N GLU A 279 -20.01 -20.57 17.38
CA GLU A 279 -19.16 -20.73 16.18
C GLU A 279 -17.68 -20.95 16.54
N VAL A 280 -17.19 -20.29 17.59
CA VAL A 280 -15.82 -20.46 18.08
C VAL A 280 -15.67 -21.81 18.75
N PHE A 281 -16.64 -22.24 19.57
CA PHE A 281 -16.63 -23.58 20.16
C PHE A 281 -16.65 -24.67 19.06
N LEU A 282 -17.44 -24.50 18.00
CA LEU A 282 -17.43 -25.42 16.86
C LEU A 282 -16.08 -25.45 16.14
N PHE A 283 -15.47 -24.29 15.93
CA PHE A 283 -14.13 -24.18 15.34
C PHE A 283 -13.08 -24.90 16.20
N LEU A 284 -13.05 -24.63 17.51
CA LEU A 284 -12.14 -25.27 18.45
C LEU A 284 -12.31 -26.80 18.45
N LYS A 285 -13.55 -27.31 18.36
CA LYS A 285 -13.85 -28.74 18.29
C LYS A 285 -13.31 -29.44 17.05
N LEU A 286 -13.23 -28.74 15.93
CA LEU A 286 -12.56 -29.27 14.74
C LEU A 286 -11.05 -29.20 14.91
N GLU A 287 -10.55 -28.09 15.43
CA GLU A 287 -9.12 -27.82 15.53
C GLU A 287 -8.39 -28.74 16.52
N VAL A 288 -9.01 -29.10 17.64
CA VAL A 288 -8.43 -30.01 18.66
C VAL A 288 -8.12 -31.38 18.08
N LYS A 289 -8.92 -31.88 17.13
CA LYS A 289 -8.70 -33.19 16.49
C LYS A 289 -7.41 -33.22 15.68
N ASP A 290 -7.09 -32.11 15.03
CA ASP A 290 -5.90 -32.00 14.18
C ASP A 290 -4.68 -31.54 14.97
N LYS A 291 -4.88 -30.87 16.12
CA LYS A 291 -3.83 -30.14 16.85
C LYS A 291 -3.81 -30.51 18.33
N THR A 292 -2.97 -31.49 18.65
CA THR A 292 -2.72 -31.96 20.02
C THR A 292 -2.26 -30.84 20.97
N TRP A 293 -1.55 -29.83 20.46
CA TRP A 293 -1.08 -28.71 21.27
C TRP A 293 -2.21 -27.81 21.83
N LEU A 294 -3.43 -27.95 21.32
CA LEU A 294 -4.61 -27.20 21.76
C LEU A 294 -5.35 -27.89 22.92
N GLU A 295 -5.01 -29.14 23.23
CA GLU A 295 -5.61 -29.90 24.35
C GLU A 295 -5.32 -29.21 25.70
N ASP A 296 -4.12 -28.64 25.87
CA ASP A 296 -3.69 -28.01 27.13
C ASP A 296 -3.71 -26.48 27.05
N CYS A 297 -4.66 -25.88 27.76
CA CYS A 297 -4.87 -24.43 27.75
C CYS A 297 -5.03 -23.81 29.14
N CYS A 298 -4.90 -22.48 29.17
CA CYS A 298 -5.30 -21.59 30.26
C CYS A 298 -6.51 -20.78 29.85
N LEU A 299 -7.33 -20.41 30.83
CA LEU A 299 -8.45 -19.50 30.64
C LEU A 299 -8.09 -18.14 31.24
N ILE A 300 -8.23 -17.08 30.46
CA ILE A 300 -8.00 -15.70 30.91
C ILE A 300 -9.29 -14.94 30.77
N PHE A 301 -9.65 -14.14 31.77
CA PHE A 301 -10.76 -13.22 31.65
C PHE A 301 -10.41 -11.86 32.24
N ASP A 302 -10.96 -10.83 31.62
CA ASP A 302 -10.81 -9.44 32.05
C ASP A 302 -12.04 -8.62 31.64
N SER A 303 -12.31 -7.52 32.34
CA SER A 303 -13.38 -6.58 31.99
C SER A 303 -12.81 -5.30 31.38
N MET A 304 -13.46 -4.82 30.32
CA MET A 304 -13.08 -3.59 29.63
C MET A 304 -14.19 -2.55 29.78
N SER A 305 -13.86 -1.35 30.26
CA SER A 305 -14.84 -0.26 30.34
C SER A 305 -15.31 0.18 28.96
N ILE A 306 -16.64 0.33 28.82
CA ILE A 306 -17.30 0.84 27.62
C ILE A 306 -18.13 2.08 27.94
N ARG A 307 -18.45 2.85 26.90
CA ARG A 307 -19.34 4.01 27.04
C ARG A 307 -20.76 3.52 27.28
N LYS A 308 -21.35 3.95 28.40
CA LYS A 308 -22.78 3.77 28.70
C LYS A 308 -23.62 4.52 27.68
N GLN A 309 -24.20 3.81 26.72
CA GLN A 309 -25.05 4.40 25.70
C GLN A 309 -25.93 3.32 25.05
N LEU A 310 -27.21 3.65 24.88
CA LEU A 310 -28.12 2.85 24.07
C LEU A 310 -28.01 3.27 22.60
N THR A 311 -27.75 2.31 21.71
CA THR A 311 -27.58 2.53 20.26
C THR A 311 -28.55 1.63 19.49
N TRP A 312 -29.36 2.23 18.63
CA TRP A 312 -30.23 1.48 17.72
C TRP A 312 -29.39 0.78 16.65
N GLU A 313 -29.55 -0.54 16.50
CA GLU A 313 -28.89 -1.35 15.48
C GLU A 313 -29.91 -1.71 14.38
N PRO A 314 -29.94 -0.98 13.24
CA PRO A 314 -30.97 -1.19 12.21
C PRO A 314 -30.94 -2.59 11.60
N SER A 315 -29.76 -3.22 11.56
CA SER A 315 -29.57 -4.55 10.98
C SER A 315 -30.25 -5.65 11.79
N LYS A 316 -30.37 -5.46 13.11
CA LYS A 316 -31.00 -6.43 14.02
C LYS A 316 -32.40 -5.98 14.47
N GLY A 317 -32.76 -4.71 14.22
CA GLY A 317 -34.02 -4.15 14.68
C GLY A 317 -34.14 -4.08 16.21
N LYS A 318 -33.01 -4.01 16.93
CA LYS A 318 -32.98 -3.93 18.39
C LYS A 318 -32.11 -2.77 18.88
N TYR A 319 -32.38 -2.32 20.10
CA TYR A 319 -31.46 -1.45 20.83
C TYR A 319 -30.33 -2.28 21.43
N SER A 320 -29.10 -1.79 21.32
CA SER A 320 -27.89 -2.40 21.87
C SER A 320 -27.27 -1.46 22.91
N GLY A 321 -26.70 -2.00 23.99
CA GLY A 321 -26.08 -1.21 25.07
C GLY A 321 -26.58 -1.52 26.48
N ASN A 322 -27.57 -2.40 26.60
CA ASN A 322 -28.01 -2.95 27.87
C ASN A 322 -27.07 -4.06 28.36
N VAL A 323 -27.16 -4.39 29.65
CA VAL A 323 -26.53 -5.58 30.23
C VAL A 323 -27.14 -6.81 29.58
N ASP A 324 -26.29 -7.68 29.06
CA ASP A 324 -26.67 -8.82 28.24
C ASP A 324 -25.70 -9.97 28.50
N PHE A 325 -26.26 -11.07 29.01
CA PHE A 325 -25.55 -12.32 29.28
C PHE A 325 -25.76 -13.39 28.19
N GLY A 326 -26.42 -13.04 27.08
CA GLY A 326 -26.81 -13.92 25.98
C GLY A 326 -28.25 -14.40 26.11
N ASP A 327 -28.57 -15.09 27.21
CA ASP A 327 -29.93 -15.61 27.46
C ASP A 327 -30.80 -14.63 28.26
N VAL A 328 -30.17 -13.71 28.99
CA VAL A 328 -30.84 -12.78 29.91
C VAL A 328 -30.36 -11.36 29.62
N GLU A 329 -31.27 -10.54 29.09
CA GLU A 329 -31.08 -9.10 28.94
C GLU A 329 -31.68 -8.38 30.16
N SER A 330 -30.90 -7.50 30.79
CA SER A 330 -31.36 -6.60 31.85
C SER A 330 -31.67 -5.22 31.26
N PRO A 331 -32.59 -4.44 31.86
CA PRO A 331 -32.88 -3.09 31.40
C PRO A 331 -31.75 -2.08 31.72
N ASP A 332 -30.75 -2.47 32.51
CA ASP A 332 -29.66 -1.58 32.92
C ASP A 332 -28.66 -1.38 31.80
N LEU A 333 -28.10 -0.17 31.71
CA LEU A 333 -27.04 0.13 30.75
C LEU A 333 -25.72 -0.52 31.15
N ALA A 334 -25.08 -1.20 30.20
CA ALA A 334 -23.77 -1.81 30.40
C ALA A 334 -22.66 -0.75 30.57
N SER A 335 -21.78 -0.97 31.55
CA SER A 335 -20.60 -0.13 31.82
C SER A 335 -19.31 -0.76 31.32
N GLU A 336 -19.29 -2.09 31.23
CA GLU A 336 -18.12 -2.89 30.97
C GLU A 336 -18.47 -4.09 30.08
N VAL A 337 -17.47 -4.64 29.41
CA VAL A 337 -17.56 -5.90 28.67
C VAL A 337 -16.63 -6.89 29.33
N LEU A 338 -17.17 -7.99 29.85
CA LEU A 338 -16.38 -9.12 30.33
C LEU A 338 -16.04 -10.02 29.15
N VAL A 339 -14.77 -10.36 28.96
CA VAL A 339 -14.32 -11.24 27.88
C VAL A 339 -13.59 -12.44 28.46
N PHE A 340 -13.96 -13.64 28.00
CA PHE A 340 -13.21 -14.87 28.27
C PHE A 340 -12.40 -15.27 27.04
N MET A 341 -11.14 -15.62 27.26
CA MET A 341 -10.19 -15.97 26.24
C MET A 341 -9.42 -17.24 26.64
N VAL A 342 -9.35 -18.19 25.72
CA VAL A 342 -8.51 -19.38 25.87
C VAL A 342 -7.13 -19.10 25.31
N VAL A 343 -6.10 -19.51 26.04
CA VAL A 343 -4.70 -19.35 25.67
C VAL A 343 -4.01 -20.71 25.75
N SER A 344 -3.34 -21.14 24.68
CA SER A 344 -2.58 -22.39 24.70
C SER A 344 -1.33 -22.25 25.58
N LEU A 345 -1.03 -23.30 26.34
CA LEU A 345 0.20 -23.38 27.15
C LEU A 345 1.45 -23.59 26.32
N THR A 346 1.32 -24.28 25.19
CA THR A 346 2.46 -24.77 24.40
C THR A 346 2.79 -23.87 23.21
N LYS A 347 1.77 -23.24 22.59
CA LYS A 347 1.92 -22.42 21.39
C LYS A 347 1.33 -21.03 21.59
N ARG A 348 1.74 -20.10 20.72
CA ARG A 348 1.19 -18.73 20.66
C ARG A 348 -0.19 -18.74 20.01
N PHE A 349 -1.17 -19.25 20.75
CA PHE A 349 -2.56 -19.26 20.35
C PHE A 349 -3.41 -18.59 21.42
N LYS A 350 -4.30 -17.70 20.98
CA LYS A 350 -5.26 -17.00 21.83
C LYS A 350 -6.58 -16.89 21.09
N CYS A 351 -7.67 -17.22 21.74
CA CYS A 351 -8.99 -17.19 21.12
C CYS A 351 -10.05 -16.71 22.11
N PRO A 352 -10.74 -15.58 21.83
CA PRO A 352 -11.88 -15.18 22.64
C PRO A 352 -13.04 -16.15 22.43
N ILE A 353 -13.59 -16.68 23.51
CA ILE A 353 -14.64 -17.70 23.48
C ILE A 353 -16.01 -17.18 23.92
N ALA A 354 -16.03 -16.12 24.72
CA ALA A 354 -17.26 -15.53 25.20
C ALA A 354 -17.06 -14.04 25.51
N PHE A 355 -18.11 -13.27 25.38
CA PHE A 355 -18.15 -11.89 25.88
C PHE A 355 -19.54 -11.54 26.40
N PHE A 356 -19.60 -10.72 27.44
CA PHE A 356 -20.85 -10.36 28.11
C PHE A 356 -20.88 -8.86 28.40
N TYR A 357 -22.03 -8.22 28.20
CA TYR A 357 -22.22 -6.82 28.57
C TYR A 357 -22.65 -6.76 30.03
N ILE A 358 -21.90 -6.06 30.87
CA ILE A 358 -22.12 -6.05 32.32
C ILE A 358 -22.13 -4.63 32.89
N ASN A 359 -22.79 -4.47 34.03
CA ASN A 359 -22.74 -3.26 34.85
C ASN A 359 -22.38 -3.67 36.29
N LYS A 360 -21.08 -3.72 36.59
CA LYS A 360 -20.48 -4.30 37.81
C LYS A 360 -20.86 -5.78 38.00
N ILE A 361 -19.89 -6.68 37.90
CA ILE A 361 -20.18 -8.10 38.01
C ILE A 361 -20.38 -8.56 39.46
N ASN A 362 -21.39 -9.41 39.67
CA ASN A 362 -21.57 -10.14 40.92
C ASN A 362 -20.70 -11.40 40.93
N SER A 363 -20.04 -11.68 42.05
CA SER A 363 -19.16 -12.85 42.22
C SER A 363 -19.88 -14.18 42.05
N SER A 364 -21.19 -14.28 42.36
CA SER A 364 -21.97 -15.52 42.11
C SER A 364 -22.21 -15.77 40.63
N LEU A 365 -22.51 -14.72 39.87
CA LEU A 365 -22.72 -14.83 38.43
C LEU A 365 -21.41 -15.17 37.72
N LEU A 366 -20.32 -14.51 38.13
CA LEU A 366 -18.98 -14.80 37.60
C LEU A 366 -18.57 -16.26 37.85
N SER A 367 -18.83 -16.82 39.04
CA SER A 367 -18.51 -18.22 39.33
C SER A 367 -19.30 -19.18 38.43
N THR A 368 -20.58 -18.88 38.15
CA THR A 368 -21.40 -19.68 37.24
C THR A 368 -20.89 -19.59 35.80
N LEU A 369 -20.56 -18.39 35.32
CA LEU A 369 -20.03 -18.17 33.97
C LEU A 369 -18.67 -18.87 33.79
N LEU A 370 -17.77 -18.73 34.76
CA LEU A 370 -16.45 -19.38 34.74
C LEU A 370 -16.59 -20.90 34.73
N THR A 371 -17.46 -21.45 35.58
CA THR A 371 -17.73 -22.89 35.64
C THR A 371 -18.32 -23.41 34.32
N SER A 372 -19.27 -22.67 33.72
CA SER A 372 -19.86 -23.03 32.42
C SER A 372 -18.82 -22.98 31.29
N ALA A 373 -17.93 -21.99 31.29
CA ALA A 373 -16.85 -21.88 30.32
C ALA A 373 -15.92 -23.10 30.37
N ILE A 374 -15.49 -23.49 31.58
CA ILE A 374 -14.59 -24.65 31.78
C ILE A 374 -15.28 -25.95 31.35
N LYS A 375 -16.56 -26.13 31.68
CA LYS A 375 -17.35 -27.31 31.26
C LYS A 375 -17.44 -27.42 29.74
N GLN A 376 -17.85 -26.35 29.05
CA GLN A 376 -17.99 -26.37 27.59
C GLN A 376 -16.65 -26.61 26.87
N LEU A 377 -15.54 -26.11 27.41
CA LEU A 377 -14.20 -26.38 26.86
C LEU A 377 -13.78 -27.83 27.07
N HIS A 378 -14.06 -28.38 28.24
CA HIS A 378 -13.77 -29.77 28.55
C HIS A 378 -14.56 -30.74 27.66
N GLU A 379 -15.84 -30.45 27.38
CA GLU A 379 -16.66 -31.23 26.44
C GLU A 379 -16.11 -31.26 25.01
N ILE A 380 -15.33 -30.24 24.62
CA ILE A 380 -14.65 -30.16 23.33
C ILE A 380 -13.37 -31.00 23.29
N GLY A 381 -12.81 -31.35 24.45
CA GLY A 381 -11.48 -31.98 24.57
C GLY A 381 -10.37 -30.98 24.90
N ILE A 382 -10.69 -29.78 25.38
CA ILE A 382 -9.71 -28.81 25.87
C ILE A 382 -9.67 -28.86 27.40
N ARG A 383 -8.53 -29.21 27.96
CA ARG A 383 -8.25 -29.19 29.39
C ARG A 383 -7.76 -27.81 29.81
N ILE A 384 -8.41 -27.23 30.81
CA ILE A 384 -8.02 -25.95 31.41
C ILE A 384 -7.24 -26.20 32.70
N TRP A 385 -5.96 -25.81 32.70
CA TRP A 385 -5.06 -26.01 33.84
C TRP A 385 -5.04 -24.86 34.82
N SER A 386 -5.26 -23.64 34.32
CA SER A 386 -5.31 -22.45 35.16
C SER A 386 -6.26 -21.38 34.63
N VAL A 387 -6.75 -20.57 35.56
CA VAL A 387 -7.54 -19.38 35.30
C VAL A 387 -6.74 -18.16 35.74
N THR A 388 -6.63 -17.16 34.86
CA THR A 388 -5.92 -15.90 35.15
C THR A 388 -6.84 -14.69 35.04
N CYS A 389 -6.79 -13.81 36.03
CA CYS A 389 -7.49 -12.52 36.01
C CYS A 389 -6.77 -11.47 36.88
N ASP A 390 -7.31 -10.25 36.92
CA ASP A 390 -6.84 -9.20 37.81
C ASP A 390 -7.18 -9.48 39.29
N GLY A 391 -6.63 -8.65 40.19
CA GLY A 391 -6.88 -8.76 41.63
C GLY A 391 -8.11 -7.99 42.12
N ALA A 392 -9.13 -7.77 41.29
CA ALA A 392 -10.34 -7.07 41.73
C ALA A 392 -11.05 -7.85 42.84
N SER A 393 -11.68 -7.14 43.78
CA SER A 393 -12.36 -7.76 44.93
C SER A 393 -13.46 -8.74 44.51
N ALA A 394 -14.19 -8.44 43.44
CA ALA A 394 -15.21 -9.32 42.87
C ALA A 394 -14.63 -10.66 42.36
N ASN A 395 -13.43 -10.62 41.77
CA ASN A 395 -12.73 -11.79 41.24
C ASN A 395 -12.19 -12.67 42.38
N VAL A 396 -11.59 -12.04 43.39
CA VAL A 396 -11.15 -12.75 44.62
C VAL A 396 -12.34 -13.43 45.31
N GLN A 397 -13.47 -12.74 45.46
CA GLN A 397 -14.68 -13.32 46.03
C GLN A 397 -15.26 -14.46 45.19
N CYS A 398 -15.17 -14.38 43.86
CA CYS A 398 -15.58 -15.45 42.96
C CYS A 398 -14.79 -16.73 43.22
N PHE A 399 -13.46 -16.64 43.31
CA PHE A 399 -12.63 -17.80 43.61
C PHE A 399 -12.85 -18.33 45.03
N LYS A 400 -13.09 -17.46 46.02
CA LYS A 400 -13.50 -17.89 47.36
C LYS A 400 -14.79 -18.72 47.33
N LYS A 401 -15.78 -18.31 46.51
CA LYS A 401 -17.02 -19.09 46.30
C LYS A 401 -16.79 -20.44 45.62
N LEU A 402 -15.76 -20.56 44.79
CA LEU A 402 -15.38 -21.81 44.13
C LEU A 402 -14.56 -22.75 45.05
N GLY A 403 -14.22 -22.32 46.27
CA GLY A 403 -13.50 -23.14 47.25
C GLY A 403 -12.02 -22.80 47.40
N CYS A 404 -11.53 -21.71 46.78
CA CYS A 404 -10.19 -21.21 47.03
C CYS A 404 -10.12 -20.45 48.36
N ASN A 405 -9.00 -20.55 49.05
CA ASN A 405 -8.72 -19.77 50.25
C ASN A 405 -7.44 -18.95 50.02
N PHE A 406 -7.56 -17.64 50.17
CA PHE A 406 -6.47 -16.67 50.02
C PHE A 406 -6.14 -15.94 51.32
N ASP A 407 -6.63 -16.43 52.46
CA ASP A 407 -6.44 -15.76 53.74
C ASP A 407 -5.01 -16.00 54.24
N VAL A 408 -4.21 -14.93 54.25
CA VAL A 408 -2.78 -14.96 54.58
C VAL A 408 -2.52 -15.36 56.03
N ASN A 409 -3.50 -15.17 56.91
CA ASN A 409 -3.41 -15.55 58.33
C ASN A 409 -3.64 -17.05 58.55
N ASP A 410 -4.16 -17.76 57.54
CA ASP A 410 -4.45 -19.20 57.60
C ASP A 410 -3.61 -19.91 56.52
N ILE A 411 -2.30 -19.93 56.74
CA ILE A 411 -1.31 -20.47 55.80
C ILE A 411 -1.54 -21.95 55.56
N ASP A 412 -1.97 -22.70 56.58
CA ASP A 412 -2.21 -24.14 56.51
C ASP A 412 -3.36 -24.49 55.56
N ASN A 413 -4.37 -23.62 55.46
CA ASN A 413 -5.50 -23.81 54.54
C ASN A 413 -5.41 -22.95 53.28
N PHE A 414 -4.27 -22.31 52.99
CA PHE A 414 -4.10 -21.51 51.77
C PHE A 414 -4.22 -22.39 50.53
N ASN A 415 -5.26 -22.16 49.72
CA ASN A 415 -5.59 -23.01 48.58
C ASN A 415 -5.92 -22.16 47.35
N CYS A 416 -5.08 -22.27 46.32
CA CYS A 416 -5.28 -21.62 45.02
C CYS A 416 -5.92 -22.54 43.98
N LYS A 417 -6.48 -23.68 44.39
CA LYS A 417 -7.13 -24.64 43.49
C LYS A 417 -8.61 -24.71 43.78
N PHE A 418 -9.39 -24.95 42.74
CA PHE A 418 -10.77 -25.36 42.86
C PHE A 418 -11.05 -26.52 41.90
N THR A 419 -12.02 -27.34 42.26
CA THR A 419 -12.48 -28.46 41.44
C THR A 419 -13.79 -28.10 40.77
N VAL A 420 -13.82 -28.22 39.45
CA VAL A 420 -15.07 -28.20 38.69
C VAL A 420 -15.64 -29.63 38.62
N GLU A 421 -16.93 -29.76 38.35
CA GLU A 421 -17.59 -31.06 38.09
C GLU A 421 -16.72 -31.95 37.17
N ASN A 422 -16.67 -33.26 37.50
CA ASN A 422 -15.76 -34.28 36.94
C ASN A 422 -14.32 -34.28 37.52
N ASN A 423 -14.09 -33.77 38.73
CA ASN A 423 -12.78 -33.72 39.41
C ASN A 423 -11.70 -32.99 38.58
N LEU A 424 -12.12 -31.95 37.83
CA LEU A 424 -11.21 -31.12 37.08
C LEU A 424 -10.59 -30.10 38.02
N GLU A 425 -9.34 -30.34 38.42
CA GLU A 425 -8.55 -29.39 39.19
C GLU A 425 -8.07 -28.24 38.32
N VAL A 426 -8.39 -27.02 38.73
CA VAL A 426 -7.99 -25.78 38.06
C VAL A 426 -7.27 -24.88 39.03
N ASN A 427 -6.09 -24.39 38.64
CA ASN A 427 -5.31 -23.45 39.44
C ASN A 427 -5.74 -22.00 39.18
N VAL A 428 -5.78 -21.18 40.22
CA VAL A 428 -6.03 -19.74 40.13
C VAL A 428 -4.69 -19.01 40.10
N MET A 429 -4.56 -18.07 39.18
CA MET A 429 -3.42 -17.17 39.10
C MET A 429 -3.90 -15.73 38.95
N PHE A 430 -3.30 -14.80 39.70
CA PHE A 430 -3.52 -13.37 39.49
C PHE A 430 -2.49 -12.81 38.52
N ASP A 431 -2.87 -11.80 37.73
CA ASP A 431 -1.93 -11.11 36.86
C ASP A 431 -0.78 -10.50 37.68
N ALA A 432 0.43 -11.04 37.47
CA ALA A 432 1.63 -10.61 38.14
C ALA A 432 1.90 -9.11 37.93
N CYS A 433 1.62 -8.57 36.74
CA CYS A 433 1.81 -7.14 36.46
C CYS A 433 0.88 -6.30 37.33
N HIS A 434 -0.37 -6.71 37.48
CA HIS A 434 -1.31 -6.06 38.39
C HIS A 434 -0.86 -6.17 39.85
N MET A 435 -0.44 -7.36 40.30
CA MET A 435 -0.01 -7.58 41.68
C MET A 435 1.23 -6.76 42.04
N ILE A 436 2.21 -6.66 41.14
CA ILE A 436 3.41 -5.83 41.33
C ILE A 436 3.03 -4.34 41.42
N LYS A 437 2.09 -3.88 40.58
CA LYS A 437 1.58 -2.49 40.66
C LYS A 437 0.92 -2.21 42.02
N LEU A 438 0.13 -3.15 42.54
CA LEU A 438 -0.48 -3.02 43.86
C LEU A 438 0.58 -2.98 44.97
N ALA A 439 1.56 -3.88 44.94
CA ALA A 439 2.65 -3.91 45.92
C ALA A 439 3.45 -2.58 45.90
N ARG A 440 3.75 -2.08 44.70
CA ARG A 440 4.42 -0.77 44.51
C ARG A 440 3.59 0.38 45.07
N ASN A 441 2.27 0.39 44.82
CA ASN A 441 1.39 1.45 45.34
C ASN A 441 1.30 1.37 46.88
N ALA A 442 1.19 0.15 47.43
CA ALA A 442 1.20 -0.07 48.87
C ALA A 442 2.51 0.41 49.51
N LEU A 443 3.66 0.15 48.88
CA LEU A 443 4.95 0.68 49.31
C LEU A 443 4.98 2.20 49.28
N ALA A 444 4.47 2.82 48.22
CA ALA A 444 4.42 4.28 48.08
C ALA A 444 3.54 4.93 49.16
N ASP A 445 2.40 4.31 49.47
CA ASP A 445 1.44 4.83 50.45
C ASP A 445 1.89 4.59 51.89
N LYS A 446 2.38 3.38 52.18
CA LYS A 446 2.76 2.96 53.54
C LYS A 446 4.20 3.32 53.91
N LYS A 447 5.07 3.54 52.92
CA LYS A 447 6.50 3.94 53.02
C LYS A 447 7.43 3.02 53.80
N ILE A 448 6.91 2.14 54.64
CA ILE A 448 7.65 1.23 55.51
C ILE A 448 6.87 -0.08 55.59
N PHE A 449 7.54 -1.21 55.34
CA PHE A 449 7.01 -2.52 55.68
C PHE A 449 7.75 -3.03 56.92
N LYS A 450 7.00 -3.34 57.98
CA LYS A 450 7.57 -4.02 59.15
C LYS A 450 7.52 -5.52 58.90
N SER A 451 8.69 -6.15 58.82
CA SER A 451 8.81 -7.60 59.06
C SER A 451 8.84 -7.84 60.57
N GLU A 452 8.50 -9.05 61.02
CA GLU A 452 8.61 -9.44 62.43
C GLU A 452 10.05 -9.37 62.95
N GLU A 453 11.05 -9.37 62.07
CA GLU A 453 12.47 -9.33 62.45
C GLU A 453 13.22 -8.05 62.04
N GLU A 454 12.81 -7.30 61.01
CA GLU A 454 13.46 -6.04 60.62
C GLU A 454 12.51 -5.06 59.90
N ILE A 455 12.83 -3.76 59.97
CA ILE A 455 12.18 -2.73 59.15
C ILE A 455 12.75 -2.84 57.74
N VAL A 456 11.95 -3.30 56.79
CA VAL A 456 12.30 -3.25 55.37
C VAL A 456 11.94 -1.84 54.88
N SER A 457 12.94 -0.96 54.87
CA SER A 457 12.85 0.42 54.39
C SER A 457 12.78 0.52 52.87
#